data_AF-A0A932DYU2-F1
#
_entry.id   AF-A0A932DYU2-F1
#
_cell.length_a   1.000
_cell.length_b   1.000
_cell.length_c   1.000
_cell.angle_alpha   90.00
_cell.angle_beta   90.00
_cell.angle_gamma   90.00
#
_symmetry.space_group_name_H-M   'P 1'
#
loop_
_entity.id
_entity.type
_entity.pdbx_description
1 polymer ?
#
loop_
_entity_poly.entity_id
_entity_poly.type
_entity_poly.pdbx_seq_one_letter_code
_entity_poly.pdbx_strand_id
1 'polypeptide(L)'
;MRRNYLLYLEDIIASTKKILKYIGDSTYEGILKDEMRIDAVVRNFEIIGEAASKIPDNVKNKYPLIEWRECIKKIYEADSLCCPNCGVEMKIISFISLTNG
;
A
#
# COMPACT_ATOMS: atom_id res chain seq x y z
N MET A 1 -12.02 -2.51 25.49
CA MET A 1 -10.99 -3.53 25.24
C MET A 1 -10.06 -2.98 24.18
N ARG A 2 -8.79 -2.63 24.49
CA ARG A 2 -7.85 -2.14 23.45
C ARG A 2 -7.57 -3.31 22.51
N ARG A 3 -7.77 -3.13 21.20
CA ARG A 3 -7.35 -4.11 20.18
C ARG A 3 -5.85 -4.33 20.40
N ASN A 4 -5.43 -5.59 20.59
CA ASN A 4 -4.02 -5.91 20.72
C ASN A 4 -3.32 -5.47 19.43
N TYR A 5 -2.21 -4.74 19.52
CA TYR A 5 -1.50 -4.25 18.33
C TYR A 5 -1.04 -5.38 17.40
N LEU A 6 -0.95 -6.62 17.92
CA LEU A 6 -0.75 -7.83 17.12
C LEU A 6 -1.81 -8.00 16.03
N LEU A 7 -3.08 -7.66 16.29
CA LEU A 7 -4.13 -7.74 15.27
C LEU A 7 -3.94 -6.72 14.14
N TYR A 8 -3.33 -5.56 14.43
CA TYR A 8 -2.97 -4.60 13.37
C TYR A 8 -1.78 -5.11 12.55
N LEU A 9 -0.82 -5.80 13.17
CA LEU A 9 0.27 -6.46 12.42
C LEU A 9 -0.28 -7.57 11.52
N GLU A 10 -1.26 -8.34 12.00
CA GLU A 10 -1.97 -9.35 11.19
C GLU A 10 -2.72 -8.71 10.02
N ASP A 11 -3.42 -7.59 10.23
CA ASP A 11 -4.10 -6.85 9.17
C ASP A 11 -3.11 -6.39 8.08
N ILE A 12 -1.94 -5.89 8.48
CA ILE A 12 -0.86 -5.50 7.55
C ILE A 12 -0.39 -6.71 6.75
N ILE A 13 0.00 -7.80 7.41
CA ILE A 13 0.52 -9.01 6.76
C ILE A 13 -0.52 -9.61 5.79
N ALA A 14 -1.78 -9.69 6.21
CA ALA A 14 -2.86 -10.23 5.39
C ALA A 14 -3.10 -9.37 4.14
N SER A 15 -3.06 -8.05 4.29
CA SER A 15 -3.26 -7.10 3.19
C SER A 15 -2.09 -7.12 2.20
N THR A 16 -0.85 -7.19 2.69
CA THR A 16 0.34 -7.36 1.84
C THR A 16 0.25 -8.65 1.01
N LYS A 17 -0.14 -9.76 1.62
CA LYS A 17 -0.33 -11.04 0.91
C LYS A 17 -1.40 -10.95 -0.19
N LYS A 18 -2.50 -10.24 0.07
CA LYS A 18 -3.55 -10.00 -0.93
C LYS A 18 -3.04 -9.16 -2.10
N ILE A 19 -2.31 -8.08 -1.83
CA ILE A 19 -1.71 -7.23 -2.86
C ILE A 19 -0.79 -8.06 -3.76
N LEU A 20 0.13 -8.82 -3.18
CA LEU A 20 1.04 -9.70 -3.94
C LEU A 20 0.28 -10.71 -4.79
N LYS A 21 -0.82 -11.29 -4.25
CA LYS A 21 -1.68 -12.21 -5.00
C LYS A 21 -2.40 -11.52 -6.17
N TYR A 22 -2.88 -10.29 -5.98
CA TYR A 22 -3.62 -9.55 -7.02
C TYR A 22 -2.70 -9.06 -8.15
N ILE A 23 -1.48 -8.66 -7.80
CA ILE A 23 -0.45 -8.31 -8.78
C ILE A 23 -0.04 -9.59 -9.53
N GLY A 24 0.32 -10.66 -8.80
CA GLY A 24 0.77 -11.92 -9.39
C GLY A 24 1.86 -11.70 -10.43
N ASP A 25 1.75 -12.39 -11.56
CA ASP A 25 2.66 -12.26 -12.71
C ASP A 25 2.17 -11.24 -13.76
N SER A 26 1.30 -10.31 -13.35
CA SER A 26 0.65 -9.41 -14.31
C SER A 26 1.58 -8.27 -14.71
N THR A 27 1.55 -7.91 -16.00
CA THR A 27 2.25 -6.71 -16.45
C THR A 27 1.57 -5.46 -15.94
N TYR A 28 2.32 -4.37 -15.89
CA TYR A 28 1.81 -3.05 -15.52
C TYR A 28 0.59 -2.65 -16.35
N GLU A 29 0.65 -2.82 -17.68
CA GLU A 29 -0.45 -2.50 -18.60
C GLU A 29 -1.66 -3.42 -18.39
N GLY A 30 -1.41 -4.67 -17.99
CA GLY A 30 -2.47 -5.62 -17.64
C GLY A 30 -3.23 -5.20 -16.38
N ILE A 31 -2.52 -4.69 -15.38
CA ILE A 31 -3.12 -4.17 -14.13
C ILE A 31 -3.90 -2.88 -14.42
N LEU A 32 -3.36 -1.97 -15.23
CA LEU A 32 -4.02 -0.70 -15.59
C LEU A 32 -5.39 -0.87 -16.26
N LYS A 33 -5.63 -2.00 -16.92
CA LYS A 33 -6.88 -2.30 -17.62
C LYS A 33 -7.91 -3.02 -16.73
N ASP A 34 -7.54 -3.37 -15.50
CA ASP A 34 -8.36 -4.13 -14.56
C ASP A 34 -8.71 -3.24 -13.36
N GLU A 35 -9.74 -2.40 -13.54
CA GLU A 35 -10.20 -1.43 -12.53
C GLU A 35 -10.52 -2.11 -11.19
N MET A 36 -11.16 -3.27 -11.22
CA MET A 36 -11.48 -4.03 -10.01
C MET A 36 -10.22 -4.45 -9.25
N ARG A 37 -9.16 -4.85 -9.95
CA ARG A 37 -7.88 -5.19 -9.34
C ARG A 37 -7.19 -3.96 -8.76
N ILE A 38 -7.23 -2.83 -9.47
CA ILE A 38 -6.69 -1.55 -8.96
C ILE A 38 -7.40 -1.22 -7.65
N ASP A 39 -8.74 -1.18 -7.64
CA ASP A 39 -9.53 -0.88 -6.45
C ASP A 39 -9.22 -1.85 -5.30
N ALA A 40 -9.06 -3.14 -5.60
CA ALA A 40 -8.70 -4.14 -4.61
C ALA A 40 -7.29 -3.90 -4.03
N VAL A 41 -6.30 -3.52 -4.84
CA VAL A 41 -4.94 -3.20 -4.39
C VAL A 41 -4.96 -1.94 -3.52
N VAL A 42 -5.61 -0.87 -4.00
CA VAL A 42 -5.79 0.40 -3.29
C VAL A 42 -6.39 0.16 -1.92
N ARG A 43 -7.48 -0.60 -1.86
CA ARG A 43 -8.16 -0.91 -0.60
C ARG A 43 -7.26 -1.61 0.41
N ASN A 44 -6.39 -2.52 -0.04
CA ASN A 44 -5.47 -3.21 0.87
C ASN A 44 -4.35 -2.28 1.39
N PHE A 45 -3.88 -1.34 0.58
CA PHE A 45 -2.94 -0.31 1.04
C PHE A 45 -3.57 0.64 2.06
N GLU A 46 -4.84 1.02 1.89
CA GLU A 46 -5.56 1.81 2.91
C GLU A 46 -5.63 1.07 4.26
N ILE A 47 -5.92 -0.23 4.23
CA ILE A 47 -5.95 -1.08 5.45
C ILE A 47 -4.58 -1.11 6.11
N ILE A 48 -3.50 -1.24 5.32
CA ILE A 48 -2.13 -1.22 5.83
C ILE A 48 -1.83 0.12 6.52
N GLY A 49 -2.17 1.24 5.89
CA GLY A 49 -1.92 2.57 6.46
C GLY A 49 -2.74 2.84 7.72
N GLU A 50 -4.01 2.43 7.73
CA GLU A 50 -4.84 2.52 8.94
C GLU A 50 -4.23 1.67 10.06
N ALA A 51 -3.92 0.39 9.80
CA ALA A 51 -3.36 -0.51 10.80
C ALA A 51 -2.01 -0.01 11.34
N ALA A 52 -1.11 0.45 10.46
CA ALA A 52 0.19 1.02 10.83
C ALA A 52 0.04 2.27 11.73
N SER A 53 -0.97 3.11 11.48
CA SER A 53 -1.26 4.29 12.31
C SER A 53 -1.67 3.92 13.74
N LYS A 54 -2.27 2.74 13.93
CA LYS A 54 -2.74 2.25 15.24
C LYS A 54 -1.68 1.50 16.04
N ILE A 55 -0.51 1.23 15.45
CA ILE A 55 0.62 0.63 16.19
C ILE A 55 1.13 1.63 17.23
N PRO A 56 1.32 1.22 18.50
CA PRO A 56 1.90 2.08 19.55
C PRO A 56 3.33 2.52 19.24
N ASP A 57 3.69 3.75 19.61
CA ASP A 57 5.02 4.31 19.30
C ASP A 57 6.16 3.57 19.99
N ASN A 58 5.94 2.99 21.18
CA ASN A 58 6.94 2.15 21.82
C ASN A 58 7.28 0.89 20.99
N VAL A 59 6.32 0.37 20.21
CA VAL A 59 6.53 -0.73 19.28
C VAL A 59 7.25 -0.22 18.03
N LYS A 60 6.80 0.90 17.44
CA LYS A 60 7.47 1.51 16.27
C LYS A 60 8.94 1.82 16.55
N ASN A 61 9.24 2.41 17.71
CA ASN A 61 10.59 2.75 18.14
C ASN A 61 11.47 1.51 18.38
N LYS A 62 10.87 0.36 18.71
CA LYS A 62 11.60 -0.91 18.84
C LYS A 62 11.99 -1.49 17.48
N TYR A 63 11.26 -1.15 16.41
CA TYR A 63 11.50 -1.60 15.04
C TYR A 63 11.67 -0.41 14.08
N PRO A 64 12.75 0.38 14.23
CA PRO A 64 12.96 1.58 13.43
C PRO A 64 13.32 1.29 11.97
N LEU A 65 13.74 0.06 11.65
CA LEU A 65 14.01 -0.38 10.27
C LEU A 65 12.73 -0.56 9.44
N ILE A 66 11.57 -0.60 10.08
CA ILE A 66 10.29 -0.63 9.38
C ILE A 66 9.90 0.82 9.09
N GLU A 67 9.67 1.11 7.82
CA GLU A 67 9.23 2.42 7.32
C GLU A 67 7.75 2.66 7.66
N TRP A 68 7.42 2.76 8.95
CA TRP A 68 6.06 2.95 9.46
C TRP A 68 5.39 4.19 8.86
N ARG A 69 6.17 5.25 8.63
CA ARG A 69 5.68 6.50 8.02
C ARG A 69 5.26 6.29 6.57
N GLU A 70 6.01 5.51 5.81
CA GLU A 70 5.67 5.19 4.42
C GLU A 70 4.42 4.33 4.34
N CYS A 71 4.19 3.44 5.30
CA CYS A 71 2.94 2.69 5.39
C CYS A 71 1.75 3.61 5.67
N ILE A 72 1.93 4.63 6.53
CA ILE A 72 0.88 5.56 6.96
C ILE A 72 0.56 6.61 5.89
N LYS A 73 1.53 6.95 5.03
CA LYS A 73 1.30 7.86 3.90
C LYS A 73 0.10 7.33 3.13
N LYS A 74 -1.00 8.08 3.24
CA LYS A 74 -2.21 7.79 2.48
C LYS A 74 -1.79 7.86 1.03
N ILE A 75 -2.23 6.89 0.24
CA ILE A 75 -1.93 6.78 -1.19
C ILE A 75 -2.31 8.09 -1.96
N TYR A 76 -3.08 8.96 -1.32
CA TYR A 76 -3.60 10.22 -1.84
C TYR A 76 -2.69 11.46 -1.65
N GLU A 77 -1.58 11.40 -0.91
CA GLU A 77 -0.75 12.60 -0.59
C GLU A 77 0.52 12.78 -1.45
N ALA A 78 0.69 11.99 -2.52
CA ALA A 78 1.71 12.27 -3.53
C ALA A 78 1.03 12.80 -4.80
N ASP A 79 1.43 14.02 -5.17
CA ASP A 79 1.17 14.75 -6.41
C ASP A 79 0.51 13.99 -7.56
N SER A 80 -0.44 14.66 -8.21
CA SER A 80 -0.92 14.35 -9.57
C SER A 80 0.27 14.18 -10.52
N LEU A 81 0.80 12.96 -10.63
CA LEU A 81 1.72 12.58 -11.69
C LEU A 81 0.89 12.49 -12.98
N CYS A 82 0.80 13.64 -13.66
CA CYS A 82 0.33 13.68 -15.04
C CYS A 82 1.29 12.85 -15.89
N CYS A 83 0.74 11.89 -16.63
CA CYS A 83 1.50 11.18 -17.64
C CYS A 83 2.13 12.20 -18.61
N PRO A 84 3.46 12.25 -18.79
CA PRO A 84 4.12 13.22 -19.68
C PRO A 84 3.75 13.00 -21.16
N ASN A 85 3.07 11.91 -21.49
CA ASN A 85 2.68 11.53 -22.85
C ASN A 85 1.19 11.72 -23.15
N CYS A 86 0.31 11.77 -22.14
CA CYS A 86 -1.14 11.91 -22.36
C CYS A 86 -1.88 12.84 -21.39
N GLY A 87 -1.22 13.40 -20.37
CA GLY A 87 -1.80 14.41 -19.48
C GLY A 87 -2.92 13.94 -18.55
N VAL A 88 -3.21 12.65 -18.49
CA VAL A 88 -4.22 12.07 -17.60
C VAL A 88 -3.62 11.87 -16.21
N GLU A 89 -4.36 12.23 -15.15
CA GLU A 89 -3.98 11.97 -13.76
C GLU A 89 -3.90 10.46 -13.50
N MET A 90 -2.70 9.96 -13.17
CA MET A 90 -2.54 8.57 -12.77
C MET A 90 -2.88 8.40 -11.30
N LYS A 91 -4.07 7.86 -11.01
CA LYS A 91 -4.39 7.34 -9.68
C LYS A 91 -3.73 5.97 -9.50
N ILE A 92 -2.69 5.95 -8.67
CA ILE A 92 -2.18 4.78 -7.95
C ILE A 92 -1.57 3.68 -8.83
N ILE A 93 -0.42 3.92 -9.48
CA ILE A 93 0.59 2.87 -9.71
C ILE A 93 2.03 3.44 -9.72
N SER A 94 2.49 4.03 -8.62
CA SER A 94 3.92 4.35 -8.42
C SER A 94 4.66 3.37 -7.49
N PHE A 95 3.95 2.46 -6.81
CA PHE A 95 4.55 1.52 -5.84
C PHE A 95 4.92 0.13 -6.39
N ILE A 96 4.52 -0.23 -7.60
CA ILE A 96 4.82 -1.57 -8.19
C ILE A 96 6.29 -1.66 -8.68
N SER A 97 7.03 -0.55 -8.73
CA SER A 97 8.42 -0.53 -9.23
C SER A 97 9.50 -0.92 -8.20
N LEU A 98 9.17 -1.36 -6.98
CA LEU A 98 10.16 -1.57 -5.91
C LEU A 98 10.53 -3.04 -5.59
N THR A 99 10.27 -4.00 -6.47
CA THR A 99 10.73 -5.39 -6.26
C THR A 99 11.66 -5.95 -7.34
N ASN A 100 12.41 -5.09 -8.02
CA ASN A 100 13.56 -5.51 -8.83
C ASN A 100 14.78 -4.65 -8.49
N GLY A 101 15.50 -5.06 -7.46
CA GLY A 101 16.79 -4.53 -7.01
C GLY A 101 17.40 -5.49 -6.02
#